data_AF-A0A842CHQ8-F1
#
_entry.id   AF-A0A842CHQ8-F1
#
_cell.length_a   1.000
_cell.length_b   1.000
_cell.length_c   1.000
_cell.angle_alpha   90.00
_cell.angle_beta   90.00
_cell.angle_gamma   90.00
#
_symmetry.space_group_name_H-M   'P 1'
#
loop_
_entity.id
_entity.type
_entity.pdbx_description
1 polymer ?
#
loop_
_entity_poly.entity_id
_entity_poly.type
_entity_poly.pdbx_seq_one_letter_code
_entity_poly.pdbx_strand_id
1 'polypeptide(L)'
;MRDQSKMPLVERLDAHAKSCPISLHVPGHKSGAIYPDAWQKLLKWDVTEITGMDDLHHPEDVILEAEELLAECYGSKKSYFLVNGTSGGSLAVIMTTLKRGEKVLVPRDAHKSILHGIELAGGEPIFLTPALNKEVGVASGVTPELIEETLHNHPDIKLCIFTYPSYYGTTFHLQECIRIAHDFGAIVFVDEAHGAHFLTSSEFPKSAVELGADVVVQSAHKTLPALTMGSYLHVVNDLPIFEKLPYYLQVFQTSSPSYLIMASLDAARKYAATYTAADVEAFWKMRARWIKWLTKNHFDVILPDDPLKIIVRKTGYTGYELQAIFEESSYFPELADESQVLLILPLIKKGIDFTPISRIHSPVKKEIAKEPYEMSAPCASSLALTYEEMHTRATEFVSIDEATDRVSAETISLYPPGIPAVIRGESITEKHIRELKSIRTRHYQGGEKLAANYIRVFR
;
A
#
# COMPACT_ATOMS: atom_id res chain seq x y z
N MET A 1 -6.68 -17.82 24.38
CA MET A 1 -7.05 -17.28 23.07
C MET A 1 -8.30 -16.44 23.29
N ARG A 2 -8.28 -15.15 22.96
CA ARG A 2 -9.44 -14.25 23.08
C ARG A 2 -10.51 -14.64 22.04
N ASP A 3 -11.75 -14.27 22.30
CA ASP A 3 -12.87 -14.53 21.40
C ASP A 3 -12.81 -13.61 20.16
N GLN A 4 -12.35 -14.16 19.05
CA GLN A 4 -12.21 -13.47 17.76
C GLN A 4 -13.54 -13.10 17.09
N SER A 5 -14.69 -13.50 17.65
CA SER A 5 -16.01 -13.15 17.12
C SER A 5 -16.53 -11.77 17.59
N LYS A 6 -15.86 -11.17 18.58
CA LYS A 6 -16.19 -9.84 19.11
C LYS A 6 -15.75 -8.70 18.20
N MET A 7 -16.43 -7.56 18.34
CA MET A 7 -15.99 -6.26 17.81
C MET A 7 -16.17 -5.19 18.90
N PRO A 8 -15.24 -5.09 19.86
CA PRO A 8 -15.42 -4.26 21.06
C PRO A 8 -15.79 -2.80 20.76
N LEU A 9 -15.12 -2.18 19.78
CA LEU A 9 -15.37 -0.80 19.42
C LEU A 9 -16.72 -0.64 18.70
N VAL A 10 -17.04 -1.55 17.77
CA VAL A 10 -18.33 -1.53 17.05
C VAL A 10 -19.50 -1.75 18.01
N GLU A 11 -19.38 -2.72 18.92
CA GLU A 11 -20.38 -3.03 19.94
C GLU A 11 -20.60 -1.83 20.87
N ARG A 12 -19.51 -1.15 21.26
CA ARG A 12 -19.58 0.04 22.11
C ARG A 12 -20.24 1.23 21.42
N LEU A 13 -19.91 1.48 20.15
CA LEU A 13 -20.54 2.52 19.32
C LEU A 13 -22.02 2.26 19.12
N ASP A 14 -22.41 1.01 18.84
CA ASP A 14 -23.81 0.60 18.68
C ASP A 14 -24.61 0.79 19.98
N ALA A 15 -24.05 0.39 21.13
CA ALA A 15 -24.65 0.62 22.44
C ALA A 15 -24.83 2.11 22.74
N HIS A 16 -23.83 2.94 22.43
CA HIS A 16 -23.92 4.39 22.58
C HIS A 16 -25.03 4.98 21.69
N ALA A 17 -25.04 4.63 20.40
CA ALA A 17 -26.04 5.11 19.46
C ALA A 17 -27.49 4.72 19.85
N LYS A 18 -27.68 3.52 20.41
CA LYS A 18 -28.98 3.03 20.91
C LYS A 18 -29.47 3.73 22.17
N SER A 19 -28.57 4.29 22.97
CA SER A 19 -28.95 5.11 24.14
C SER A 19 -29.54 6.47 23.77
N CYS A 20 -29.54 6.83 22.48
CA CYS A 20 -30.06 8.09 21.93
C CYS A 20 -29.56 9.33 22.72
N PRO A 21 -28.25 9.49 22.91
CA PRO A 21 -27.71 10.58 23.70
C PRO A 21 -27.90 11.92 22.98
N ILE A 22 -28.05 12.99 23.75
CA ILE A 22 -27.96 14.35 23.23
C ILE A 22 -26.49 14.75 23.28
N SER A 23 -25.84 14.82 22.12
CA SER A 23 -24.43 15.23 22.05
C SER A 23 -24.30 16.73 22.26
N LEU A 24 -23.69 17.12 23.38
CA LEU A 24 -23.18 18.47 23.61
C LEU A 24 -21.68 18.58 23.28
N HIS A 25 -21.06 17.49 22.81
CA HIS A 25 -19.65 17.39 22.46
C HIS A 25 -19.41 17.71 20.97
N VAL A 26 -18.14 17.70 20.54
CA VAL A 26 -17.77 17.57 19.11
C VAL A 26 -18.07 16.13 18.62
N PRO A 27 -18.28 15.90 17.31
CA PRO A 27 -18.22 16.87 16.20
C PRO A 27 -19.47 17.75 16.04
N GLY A 28 -19.31 18.82 15.25
CA GLY A 28 -20.32 19.88 15.09
C GLY A 28 -21.66 19.43 14.50
N HIS A 29 -21.71 18.28 13.80
CA HIS A 29 -22.95 17.71 13.27
C HIS A 29 -23.87 17.10 14.34
N LYS A 30 -23.44 17.05 15.60
CA LYS A 30 -24.23 16.60 16.76
C LYS A 30 -24.86 15.23 16.54
N SER A 31 -24.03 14.24 16.23
CA SER A 31 -24.46 12.88 15.90
C SER A 31 -25.44 12.80 14.73
N GLY A 32 -25.41 13.80 13.84
CA GLY A 32 -26.23 13.89 12.65
C GLY A 32 -27.50 14.73 12.83
N ALA A 33 -27.79 15.27 14.02
CA ALA A 33 -29.04 15.97 14.32
C ALA A 33 -29.32 17.20 13.44
N ILE A 34 -28.29 17.81 12.85
CA ILE A 34 -28.41 18.97 11.95
C ILE A 34 -28.19 18.61 10.47
N TYR A 35 -28.14 17.30 10.14
CA TYR A 35 -27.94 16.80 8.79
C TYR A 35 -29.23 16.22 8.18
N PRO A 36 -29.32 16.14 6.83
CA PRO A 36 -30.40 15.42 6.16
C PRO A 36 -30.49 13.95 6.59
N ASP A 37 -31.68 13.37 6.53
CA ASP A 37 -31.99 12.01 7.02
C ASP A 37 -31.06 10.92 6.49
N ALA A 38 -30.56 11.07 5.26
CA ALA A 38 -29.63 10.13 4.63
C ALA A 38 -28.34 9.92 5.44
N TRP A 39 -27.91 10.93 6.22
CA TRP A 39 -26.65 10.91 6.96
C TRP A 39 -26.82 10.59 8.45
N GLN A 40 -28.02 10.81 9.00
CA GLN A 40 -28.27 10.72 10.44
C GLN A 40 -27.89 9.36 11.02
N LYS A 41 -28.13 8.26 10.30
CA LYS A 41 -27.79 6.91 10.78
C LYS A 41 -26.27 6.70 10.87
N LEU A 42 -25.53 7.14 9.85
CA LEU A 42 -24.07 7.02 9.80
C LEU A 42 -23.40 7.87 10.88
N LEU A 43 -23.84 9.12 11.00
CA LEU A 43 -23.22 10.11 11.90
C LEU A 43 -23.48 9.85 13.39
N LYS A 44 -24.32 8.86 13.75
CA LYS A 44 -24.45 8.40 15.14
C LYS A 44 -23.19 7.70 15.67
N TRP A 45 -22.38 7.15 14.78
CA TRP A 45 -21.13 6.49 15.13
C TRP A 45 -19.91 7.42 14.96
N ASP A 46 -20.12 8.63 14.43
CA ASP A 46 -19.06 9.63 14.32
C ASP A 46 -18.98 10.41 15.64
N VAL A 47 -18.24 9.82 16.57
CA VAL A 47 -17.96 10.34 17.92
C VAL A 47 -16.47 10.62 18.08
N THR A 48 -16.10 11.12 19.25
CA THR A 48 -14.72 11.40 19.68
C THR A 48 -14.49 10.71 21.03
N GLU A 49 -13.40 11.05 21.73
CA GLU A 49 -12.94 10.48 23.01
C GLU A 49 -13.85 10.86 24.20
N ILE A 50 -15.15 10.61 24.05
CA ILE A 50 -16.15 10.77 25.11
C ILE A 50 -16.05 9.61 26.10
N THR A 51 -16.61 9.78 27.30
CA THR A 51 -16.53 8.78 28.36
C THR A 51 -16.93 7.38 27.89
N GLY A 52 -15.98 6.45 28.03
CA GLY A 52 -16.08 5.05 27.64
C GLY A 52 -15.96 4.77 26.14
N MET A 53 -15.49 5.72 25.32
CA MET A 53 -15.10 5.47 23.92
C MET A 53 -13.61 5.21 23.73
N ASP A 54 -12.82 5.34 24.80
CA ASP A 54 -11.35 5.19 24.79
C ASP A 54 -10.64 6.35 24.03
N ASP A 55 -9.31 6.32 23.98
CA ASP A 55 -8.47 7.26 23.21
C ASP A 55 -7.49 6.45 22.35
N LEU A 56 -7.49 6.66 21.02
CA LEU A 56 -6.59 5.93 20.10
C LEU A 56 -5.11 6.13 20.45
N HIS A 57 -4.73 7.31 20.96
CA HIS A 57 -3.34 7.62 21.29
C HIS A 57 -2.94 7.14 22.69
N HIS A 58 -3.91 6.73 23.50
CA HIS A 58 -3.70 6.17 24.82
C HIS A 58 -4.79 5.14 25.16
N PRO A 59 -4.82 3.99 24.45
CA PRO A 59 -5.93 3.06 24.57
C PRO A 59 -5.86 2.29 25.90
N GLU A 60 -6.97 2.28 26.63
CA GLU A 60 -7.11 1.63 27.95
C GLU A 60 -8.32 0.68 28.04
N ASP A 61 -9.23 0.69 27.07
CA ASP A 61 -10.51 -0.05 27.12
C ASP A 61 -10.87 -0.65 25.74
N VAL A 62 -11.91 -0.17 25.06
CA VAL A 62 -12.46 -0.83 23.86
C VAL A 62 -11.54 -0.78 22.64
N ILE A 63 -10.71 0.26 22.51
CA ILE A 63 -9.70 0.32 21.44
C ILE A 63 -8.57 -0.65 21.80
N LEU A 64 -8.15 -0.69 23.06
CA LEU A 64 -7.13 -1.64 23.53
C LEU A 64 -7.56 -3.09 23.30
N GLU A 65 -8.77 -3.50 23.71
CA GLU A 65 -9.29 -4.86 23.46
C GLU A 65 -9.32 -5.17 21.96
N ALA A 66 -9.72 -4.20 21.12
CA ALA A 66 -9.75 -4.36 19.68
C ALA A 66 -8.34 -4.53 19.08
N GLU A 67 -7.35 -3.75 19.51
CA GLU A 67 -5.95 -3.87 19.07
C GLU A 67 -5.28 -5.16 19.58
N GLU A 68 -5.60 -5.61 20.79
CA GLU A 68 -5.12 -6.89 21.33
C GLU A 68 -5.67 -8.09 20.56
N LEU A 69 -6.96 -8.09 20.27
CA LEU A 69 -7.58 -9.11 19.41
C LEU A 69 -6.96 -9.09 17.99
N LEU A 70 -6.54 -7.92 17.49
CA LEU A 70 -5.86 -7.79 16.20
C LEU A 70 -4.46 -8.40 16.26
N ALA A 71 -3.68 -8.08 17.29
CA ALA A 71 -2.36 -8.68 17.50
C ALA A 71 -2.43 -10.21 17.58
N GLU A 72 -3.41 -10.72 18.30
CA GLU A 72 -3.64 -12.16 18.40
C GLU A 72 -4.06 -12.80 17.07
N CYS A 73 -4.90 -12.12 16.27
CA CYS A 73 -5.33 -12.58 14.95
C CYS A 73 -4.16 -12.74 13.97
N TYR A 74 -3.25 -11.76 13.97
CA TYR A 74 -2.09 -11.75 13.06
C TYR A 74 -0.85 -12.45 13.64
N GLY A 75 -0.89 -12.88 14.90
CA GLY A 75 0.26 -13.51 15.58
C GLY A 75 1.40 -12.53 15.89
N SER A 76 1.11 -11.24 16.01
CA SER A 76 2.10 -10.21 16.34
C SER A 76 2.16 -9.93 17.85
N LYS A 77 3.23 -9.26 18.30
CA LYS A 77 3.39 -8.87 19.72
C LYS A 77 2.47 -7.73 20.09
N LYS A 78 2.38 -6.74 19.19
CA LYS A 78 1.48 -5.61 19.33
C LYS A 78 0.97 -5.21 17.97
N SER A 79 -0.27 -4.74 17.91
CA SER A 79 -0.84 -4.16 16.69
C SER A 79 -1.50 -2.84 17.00
N TYR A 80 -1.60 -1.99 15.98
CA TYR A 80 -2.21 -0.68 16.09
C TYR A 80 -3.19 -0.46 14.95
N PHE A 81 -4.31 0.21 15.26
CA PHE A 81 -5.20 0.76 14.25
C PHE A 81 -4.61 2.03 13.65
N LEU A 82 -4.66 2.12 12.33
CA LEU A 82 -4.22 3.30 11.60
C LEU A 82 -5.38 3.98 10.89
N VAL A 83 -5.60 5.27 11.18
CA VAL A 83 -6.67 6.08 10.56
C VAL A 83 -6.17 7.04 9.48
N ASN A 84 -4.85 7.18 9.32
CA ASN A 84 -4.19 8.00 8.28
C ASN A 84 -3.57 7.14 7.16
N GLY A 85 -4.09 5.92 6.97
CA GLY A 85 -3.58 4.94 6.02
C GLY A 85 -2.21 4.38 6.37
N THR A 86 -1.76 3.43 5.56
CA THR A 86 -0.43 2.81 5.67
C THR A 86 0.67 3.87 5.58
N SER A 87 0.44 4.95 4.84
CA SER A 87 1.36 6.10 4.77
C SER A 87 1.74 6.64 6.15
N GLY A 88 0.77 6.86 7.05
CA GLY A 88 1.06 7.34 8.41
C GLY A 88 1.86 6.33 9.23
N GLY A 89 1.53 5.05 9.10
CA GLY A 89 2.28 3.95 9.74
C GLY A 89 3.73 3.87 9.24
N SER A 90 3.95 3.94 7.92
CA SER A 90 5.29 3.94 7.33
C SER A 90 6.16 5.08 7.85
N LEU A 91 5.62 6.30 7.92
CA LEU A 91 6.32 7.46 8.49
C LEU A 91 6.68 7.22 9.94
N ALA A 92 5.75 6.69 10.75
CA ALA A 92 6.00 6.40 12.15
C ALA A 92 7.09 5.33 12.36
N VAL A 93 7.07 4.25 11.58
CA VAL A 93 8.09 3.20 11.64
C VAL A 93 9.47 3.73 11.26
N ILE A 94 9.57 4.48 10.16
CA ILE A 94 10.86 5.00 9.70
C ILE A 94 11.43 6.00 10.70
N MET A 95 10.61 6.92 11.24
CA MET A 95 11.07 7.85 12.27
C MET A 95 11.42 7.18 13.60
N THR A 96 10.83 6.01 13.88
CA THR A 96 11.17 5.20 15.06
C THR A 96 12.53 4.52 14.92
N THR A 97 12.85 4.06 13.71
CA THR A 97 13.96 3.13 13.45
C THR A 97 15.21 3.81 12.90
N LEU A 98 15.06 4.91 12.16
CA LEU A 98 16.14 5.56 11.42
C LEU A 98 16.48 6.93 12.02
N LYS A 99 17.78 7.19 12.18
CA LYS A 99 18.30 8.52 12.54
C LYS A 99 18.95 9.18 11.34
N ARG A 100 19.16 10.49 11.47
CA ARG A 100 19.86 11.30 10.47
C ARG A 100 21.25 10.73 10.17
N GLY A 101 21.55 10.54 8.89
CA GLY A 101 22.82 9.99 8.39
C GLY A 101 22.93 8.45 8.50
N GLU A 102 21.94 7.76 9.07
CA GLU A 102 21.95 6.29 9.06
C GLU A 102 21.47 5.76 7.71
N LYS A 103 22.11 4.68 7.25
CA LYS A 103 21.80 4.05 5.97
C LYS A 103 20.58 3.16 6.04
N VAL A 104 19.77 3.21 4.98
CA VAL A 104 18.57 2.41 4.80
C VAL A 104 18.59 1.75 3.42
N LEU A 105 18.43 0.43 3.40
CA LEU A 105 18.25 -0.32 2.16
C LEU A 105 16.78 -0.25 1.75
N VAL A 106 16.52 0.15 0.50
CA VAL A 106 15.15 0.32 0.00
C VAL A 106 15.05 0.01 -1.50
N PRO A 107 14.11 -0.83 -1.95
CA PRO A 107 13.83 -1.03 -3.37
C PRO A 107 13.42 0.27 -4.08
N ARG A 108 13.84 0.43 -5.34
CA ARG A 108 13.60 1.65 -6.12
C ARG A 108 12.12 1.87 -6.49
N ASP A 109 11.30 0.83 -6.40
CA ASP A 109 9.85 0.84 -6.58
C ASP A 109 9.07 1.03 -5.25
N ALA A 110 9.75 1.42 -4.17
CA ALA A 110 9.10 1.73 -2.90
C ALA A 110 8.05 2.84 -3.04
N HIS A 111 6.97 2.72 -2.27
CA HIS A 111 5.88 3.70 -2.26
C HIS A 111 6.37 5.07 -1.75
N LYS A 112 5.77 6.15 -2.26
CA LYS A 112 6.16 7.53 -1.91
C LYS A 112 6.22 7.82 -0.40
N SER A 113 5.38 7.17 0.41
CA SER A 113 5.41 7.36 1.88
C SER A 113 6.70 6.86 2.51
N ILE A 114 7.30 5.79 1.96
CA ILE A 114 8.60 5.28 2.38
C ILE A 114 9.67 6.32 2.08
N LEU A 115 9.69 6.84 0.86
CA LEU A 115 10.66 7.86 0.44
C LEU A 115 10.53 9.15 1.27
N HIS A 116 9.31 9.61 1.52
CA HIS A 116 9.07 10.75 2.41
C HIS A 116 9.53 10.47 3.85
N GLY A 117 9.33 9.25 4.36
CA GLY A 117 9.80 8.88 5.70
C GLY A 117 11.32 8.92 5.81
N ILE A 118 12.02 8.38 4.80
CA ILE A 118 13.49 8.41 4.73
C ILE A 118 14.00 9.84 4.67
N GLU A 119 13.39 10.69 3.84
CA GLU A 119 13.72 12.11 3.72
C GLU A 119 13.50 12.85 5.05
N LEU A 120 12.36 12.65 5.71
CA LEU A 120 12.03 13.28 7.00
C LEU A 120 12.98 12.84 8.12
N ALA A 121 13.37 11.56 8.14
CA ALA A 121 14.37 11.05 9.07
C ALA A 121 15.78 11.57 8.76
N GLY A 122 16.02 12.04 7.53
CA GLY A 122 17.35 12.39 7.04
C GLY A 122 18.24 11.15 6.85
N GLY A 123 17.63 10.01 6.51
CA GLY A 123 18.34 8.77 6.26
C GLY A 123 19.08 8.77 4.92
N GLU A 124 20.05 7.87 4.77
CA GLU A 124 20.83 7.70 3.54
C GLU A 124 20.33 6.46 2.76
N PRO A 125 19.50 6.62 1.72
CA PRO A 125 18.96 5.48 0.99
C PRO A 125 20.01 4.81 0.11
N ILE A 126 20.13 3.49 0.28
CA ILE A 126 20.81 2.57 -0.64
C ILE A 126 19.71 1.91 -1.48
N PHE A 127 19.51 2.43 -2.69
CA PHE A 127 18.46 1.96 -3.58
C PHE A 127 18.82 0.63 -4.24
N LEU A 128 17.84 -0.28 -4.31
CA LEU A 128 17.97 -1.55 -5.03
C LEU A 128 17.12 -1.57 -6.29
N THR A 129 17.69 -2.04 -7.40
CA THR A 129 16.94 -2.32 -8.62
C THR A 129 16.11 -3.59 -8.40
N PRO A 130 14.77 -3.52 -8.43
CA PRO A 130 13.95 -4.71 -8.28
C PRO A 130 14.08 -5.63 -9.51
N ALA A 131 13.93 -6.94 -9.28
CA ALA A 131 13.89 -7.93 -10.33
C ALA A 131 12.63 -7.76 -11.19
N LEU A 132 12.74 -7.98 -12.50
CA LEU A 132 11.60 -7.96 -13.42
C LEU A 132 10.93 -9.34 -13.46
N ASN A 133 9.64 -9.40 -13.16
CA ASN A 133 8.85 -10.61 -13.45
C ASN A 133 8.53 -10.63 -14.94
N LYS A 134 9.05 -11.62 -15.67
CA LYS A 134 8.91 -11.69 -17.14
C LYS A 134 7.50 -12.02 -17.62
N GLU A 135 6.70 -12.70 -16.80
CA GLU A 135 5.33 -13.04 -17.15
C GLU A 135 4.42 -11.81 -17.02
N VAL A 136 4.50 -11.14 -15.86
CA VAL A 136 3.71 -9.95 -15.54
C VAL A 136 4.25 -8.68 -16.20
N GLY A 137 5.55 -8.64 -16.49
CA GLY A 137 6.22 -7.52 -17.13
C GLY A 137 6.47 -6.30 -16.24
N VAL A 138 6.50 -6.50 -14.92
CA VAL A 138 6.65 -5.44 -13.92
C VAL A 138 7.67 -5.82 -12.84
N ALA A 139 8.12 -4.83 -12.07
CA ALA A 139 8.99 -5.02 -10.91
C ALA A 139 8.36 -6.00 -9.90
N SER A 140 9.17 -6.88 -9.35
CA SER A 140 8.73 -8.02 -8.54
C SER A 140 9.71 -8.31 -7.40
N GLY A 141 9.97 -7.30 -6.58
CA GLY A 141 10.83 -7.44 -5.39
C GLY A 141 12.30 -7.59 -5.72
N VAL A 142 13.05 -8.19 -4.81
CA VAL A 142 14.53 -8.29 -4.84
C VAL A 142 14.95 -9.74 -4.57
N THR A 143 16.17 -10.09 -4.96
CA THR A 143 16.70 -11.45 -4.73
C THR A 143 17.55 -11.50 -3.46
N PRO A 144 17.60 -12.64 -2.74
CA PRO A 144 18.47 -12.81 -1.57
C PRO A 144 19.94 -12.46 -1.84
N GLU A 145 20.46 -12.83 -3.01
CA GLU A 145 21.86 -12.59 -3.39
C GLU A 145 22.15 -11.09 -3.48
N LEU A 146 21.21 -10.29 -4.02
CA LEU A 146 21.35 -8.84 -4.08
C LEU A 146 21.36 -8.22 -2.67
N ILE A 147 20.57 -8.77 -1.74
CA ILE A 147 20.54 -8.32 -0.35
C ILE A 147 21.85 -8.62 0.36
N GLU A 148 22.35 -9.86 0.21
CA GLU A 148 23.62 -10.29 0.79
C GLU A 148 24.79 -9.44 0.25
N GLU A 149 24.88 -9.27 -1.07
CA GLU A 149 25.90 -8.43 -1.69
C GLU A 149 25.85 -6.98 -1.18
N THR A 150 24.64 -6.40 -1.10
CA THR A 150 24.47 -5.01 -0.63
C THR A 150 24.88 -4.85 0.82
N LEU A 151 24.48 -5.76 1.70
CA LEU A 151 24.80 -5.71 3.13
C LEU A 151 26.29 -6.01 3.40
N HIS A 152 26.95 -6.81 2.57
CA HIS A 152 28.41 -6.93 2.61
C HIS A 152 29.13 -5.62 2.26
N ASN A 153 28.64 -4.90 1.26
CA ASN A 153 29.21 -3.61 0.84
C ASN A 153 28.84 -2.46 1.79
N HIS A 154 27.72 -2.60 2.51
CA HIS A 154 27.19 -1.60 3.43
C HIS A 154 26.74 -2.25 4.76
N PRO A 155 27.69 -2.80 5.55
CA PRO A 155 27.36 -3.49 6.80
C PRO A 155 26.84 -2.56 7.90
N ASP A 156 26.83 -1.25 7.66
CA ASP A 156 26.34 -0.22 8.55
C ASP A 156 24.86 0.16 8.32
N ILE A 157 24.18 -0.47 7.35
CA ILE A 157 22.73 -0.33 7.13
C ILE A 157 21.97 -0.67 8.43
N LYS A 158 21.08 0.22 8.85
CA LYS A 158 20.27 0.07 10.07
C LYS A 158 18.88 -0.50 9.81
N LEU A 159 18.34 -0.22 8.64
CA LEU A 159 16.98 -0.55 8.25
C LEU A 159 16.97 -1.14 6.85
N CYS A 160 16.33 -2.29 6.68
CA CYS A 160 15.97 -2.85 5.40
C CYS A 160 14.46 -2.74 5.22
N ILE A 161 14.04 -2.06 4.14
CA ILE A 161 12.62 -1.89 3.81
C ILE A 161 12.29 -2.77 2.60
N PHE A 162 11.19 -3.52 2.66
CA PHE A 162 10.70 -4.29 1.54
C PHE A 162 9.22 -4.00 1.24
N THR A 163 8.84 -4.01 -0.02
CA THR A 163 7.43 -4.01 -0.45
C THR A 163 7.02 -5.43 -0.78
N TYR A 164 6.04 -5.98 -0.07
CA TYR A 164 5.61 -7.37 -0.24
C TYR A 164 4.11 -7.54 0.08
N PRO A 165 3.27 -8.07 -0.82
CA PRO A 165 3.58 -8.44 -2.20
C PRO A 165 3.77 -7.18 -3.08
N SER A 166 4.14 -7.37 -4.34
CA SER A 166 4.07 -6.29 -5.33
C SER A 166 2.61 -5.85 -5.57
N TYR A 167 2.43 -4.67 -6.16
CA TYR A 167 1.10 -4.17 -6.52
C TYR A 167 0.33 -5.15 -7.42
N TYR A 168 1.04 -5.83 -8.32
CA TYR A 168 0.48 -6.81 -9.25
C TYR A 168 0.33 -8.21 -8.65
N GLY A 169 0.66 -8.41 -7.37
CA GLY A 169 0.41 -9.67 -6.67
C GLY A 169 1.51 -10.68 -6.72
N THR A 170 2.69 -10.30 -7.21
CA THR A 170 3.84 -11.18 -7.21
C THR A 170 4.56 -11.13 -5.87
N THR A 171 5.12 -12.27 -5.49
CA THR A 171 5.91 -12.46 -4.28
C THR A 171 7.36 -12.77 -4.64
N PHE A 172 8.24 -12.80 -3.64
CA PHE A 172 9.63 -13.21 -3.78
C PHE A 172 10.08 -13.91 -2.50
N HIS A 173 11.33 -14.36 -2.44
CA HIS A 173 11.92 -15.07 -1.29
C HIS A 173 12.18 -14.16 -0.08
N LEU A 174 11.14 -13.46 0.39
CA LEU A 174 11.22 -12.47 1.47
C LEU A 174 11.77 -13.07 2.77
N GLN A 175 11.41 -14.30 3.12
CA GLN A 175 11.93 -14.95 4.34
C GLN A 175 13.46 -15.04 4.35
N GLU A 176 14.05 -15.34 3.20
CA GLU A 176 15.51 -15.42 3.06
C GLU A 176 16.14 -14.04 3.11
N CYS A 177 15.51 -13.04 2.47
CA CYS A 177 15.95 -11.63 2.60
C CYS A 177 15.90 -11.13 4.05
N ILE A 178 14.85 -11.49 4.81
CA ILE A 178 14.72 -11.17 6.25
C ILE A 178 15.87 -11.81 7.02
N ARG A 179 16.09 -13.12 6.81
CA ARG A 179 17.16 -13.87 7.47
C ARG A 179 18.53 -13.21 7.24
N ILE A 180 18.85 -12.88 5.99
CA ILE A 180 20.11 -12.19 5.63
C ILE A 180 20.19 -10.83 6.32
N ALA A 181 19.14 -10.01 6.29
CA ALA A 181 19.15 -8.70 6.96
C ALA A 181 19.42 -8.83 8.47
N HIS A 182 18.81 -9.82 9.13
CA HIS A 182 19.04 -10.13 10.54
C HIS A 182 20.46 -10.61 10.83
N ASP A 183 21.08 -11.40 9.95
CA ASP A 183 22.49 -11.82 10.10
C ASP A 183 23.45 -10.62 10.14
N PHE A 184 23.09 -9.50 9.51
CA PHE A 184 23.84 -8.24 9.55
C PHE A 184 23.36 -7.28 10.65
N GLY A 185 22.36 -7.67 11.45
CA GLY A 185 21.82 -6.87 12.55
C GLY A 185 20.95 -5.69 12.10
N ALA A 186 20.46 -5.68 10.86
CA ALA A 186 19.53 -4.68 10.37
C ALA A 186 18.10 -5.01 10.82
N ILE A 187 17.31 -3.97 11.11
CA ILE A 187 15.86 -4.10 11.36
C ILE A 187 15.15 -4.26 10.02
N VAL A 188 14.14 -5.14 9.95
CA VAL A 188 13.35 -5.37 8.74
C VAL A 188 11.95 -4.78 8.87
N PHE A 189 11.68 -3.79 8.04
CA PHE A 189 10.36 -3.19 7.89
C PHE A 189 9.73 -3.65 6.56
N VAL A 190 8.51 -4.18 6.60
CA VAL A 190 7.78 -4.58 5.39
C VAL A 190 6.53 -3.72 5.19
N ASP A 191 6.45 -3.07 4.03
CA ASP A 191 5.22 -2.49 3.49
C ASP A 191 4.41 -3.60 2.82
N GLU A 192 3.45 -4.14 3.59
CA GLU A 192 2.48 -5.16 3.17
C GLU A 192 1.11 -4.55 2.89
N ALA A 193 1.08 -3.37 2.27
CA ALA A 193 -0.17 -2.68 1.94
C ALA A 193 -1.18 -3.57 1.19
N HIS A 194 -0.73 -4.47 0.33
CA HIS A 194 -1.59 -5.35 -0.48
C HIS A 194 -1.74 -6.79 0.08
N GLY A 195 -1.24 -7.08 1.28
CA GLY A 195 -1.23 -8.43 1.86
C GLY A 195 -2.08 -8.61 3.13
N ALA A 196 -2.96 -7.65 3.48
CA ALA A 196 -3.72 -7.72 4.73
C ALA A 196 -4.57 -8.98 4.90
N HIS A 197 -4.95 -9.62 3.79
CA HIS A 197 -5.79 -10.82 3.74
C HIS A 197 -5.01 -12.14 3.81
N PHE A 198 -3.67 -12.11 3.76
CA PHE A 198 -2.83 -13.31 3.64
C PHE A 198 -3.00 -14.30 4.81
N LEU A 199 -3.35 -13.84 6.02
CA LEU A 199 -3.59 -14.72 7.16
C LEU A 199 -4.82 -15.63 7.01
N THR A 200 -5.76 -15.29 6.11
CA THR A 200 -7.12 -15.84 6.13
C THR A 200 -7.22 -17.30 5.66
N SER A 201 -6.22 -17.77 4.91
CA SER A 201 -6.10 -19.17 4.48
C SER A 201 -4.67 -19.47 4.03
N SER A 202 -4.21 -20.69 4.24
CA SER A 202 -2.93 -21.19 3.72
C SER A 202 -2.87 -21.29 2.19
N GLU A 203 -3.99 -21.04 1.51
CA GLU A 203 -4.06 -20.94 0.04
C GLU A 203 -3.67 -19.55 -0.49
N PHE A 204 -3.51 -18.56 0.40
CA PHE A 204 -2.89 -17.27 0.08
C PHE A 204 -1.38 -17.31 0.40
N PRO A 205 -0.58 -16.38 -0.15
CA PRO A 205 0.82 -16.24 0.26
C PRO A 205 0.96 -16.05 1.77
N LYS A 206 2.12 -16.41 2.32
CA LYS A 206 2.44 -16.17 3.72
C LYS A 206 2.59 -14.67 3.98
N SER A 207 2.07 -14.19 5.10
CA SER A 207 2.23 -12.78 5.48
C SER A 207 3.66 -12.45 5.91
N ALA A 208 4.08 -11.21 5.76
CA ALA A 208 5.37 -10.73 6.24
C ALA A 208 5.53 -10.90 7.78
N VAL A 209 4.40 -10.92 8.51
CA VAL A 209 4.37 -11.25 9.94
C VAL A 209 4.79 -12.71 10.17
N GLU A 210 4.22 -13.66 9.41
CA GLU A 210 4.61 -15.08 9.51
C GLU A 210 6.05 -15.32 9.04
N LEU A 211 6.51 -14.56 8.04
CA LEU A 211 7.86 -14.68 7.49
C LEU A 211 8.95 -14.08 8.41
N GLY A 212 8.57 -13.41 9.49
CA GLY A 212 9.50 -12.96 10.54
C GLY A 212 10.05 -11.55 10.38
N ALA A 213 9.38 -10.66 9.63
CA ALA A 213 9.72 -9.23 9.62
C ALA A 213 9.61 -8.64 11.04
N ASP A 214 10.33 -7.58 11.37
CA ASP A 214 10.27 -6.98 12.71
C ASP A 214 9.02 -6.11 12.90
N VAL A 215 8.64 -5.41 11.83
CA VAL A 215 7.46 -4.54 11.78
C VAL A 215 6.84 -4.55 10.40
N VAL A 216 5.51 -4.58 10.35
CA VAL A 216 4.73 -4.70 9.13
C VAL A 216 3.60 -3.68 9.13
N VAL A 217 3.38 -3.01 7.99
CA VAL A 217 2.20 -2.16 7.79
C VAL A 217 1.32 -2.73 6.69
N GLN A 218 0.00 -2.65 6.86
CA GLN A 218 -0.97 -3.23 5.93
C GLN A 218 -2.11 -2.26 5.65
N SER A 219 -2.58 -2.19 4.40
CA SER A 219 -3.77 -1.41 4.06
C SER A 219 -4.99 -2.34 4.09
N ALA A 220 -5.65 -2.41 5.25
CA ALA A 220 -6.86 -3.21 5.40
C ALA A 220 -7.90 -2.83 4.33
N HIS A 221 -8.10 -1.54 4.06
CA HIS A 221 -9.08 -1.07 3.07
C HIS A 221 -8.81 -1.51 1.62
N LYS A 222 -7.62 -2.01 1.30
CA LYS A 222 -7.30 -2.49 -0.06
C LYS A 222 -7.79 -3.92 -0.31
N THR A 223 -7.73 -4.79 0.71
CA THR A 223 -8.02 -6.23 0.53
C THR A 223 -8.95 -6.84 1.57
N LEU A 224 -9.37 -6.05 2.57
CA LEU A 224 -10.34 -6.40 3.61
C LEU A 224 -11.49 -5.38 3.63
N PRO A 225 -12.64 -5.68 4.23
CA PRO A 225 -13.80 -4.79 4.22
C PRO A 225 -13.67 -3.62 5.23
N ALA A 226 -12.61 -2.83 5.13
CA ALA A 226 -12.38 -1.62 5.91
C ALA A 226 -12.63 -0.37 5.06
N LEU A 227 -12.99 0.74 5.71
CA LEU A 227 -13.14 2.03 5.03
C LEU A 227 -11.79 2.55 4.56
N THR A 228 -11.76 3.27 3.42
CA THR A 228 -10.57 3.95 2.90
C THR A 228 -9.84 4.71 4.00
N MET A 229 -8.49 4.67 3.97
CA MET A 229 -7.57 5.12 5.03
C MET A 229 -7.43 4.16 6.22
N GLY A 230 -8.31 3.17 6.38
CA GLY A 230 -8.15 2.13 7.40
C GLY A 230 -6.97 1.21 7.11
N SER A 231 -6.02 1.15 8.04
CA SER A 231 -4.80 0.35 7.94
C SER A 231 -4.44 -0.30 9.29
N TYR A 232 -3.53 -1.27 9.26
CA TYR A 232 -2.95 -1.88 10.45
C TYR A 232 -1.43 -1.68 10.47
N LEU A 233 -0.87 -1.66 11.67
CA LEU A 233 0.55 -1.83 11.92
C LEU A 233 0.74 -2.99 12.89
N HIS A 234 1.69 -3.87 12.62
CA HIS A 234 2.05 -5.01 13.45
C HIS A 234 3.52 -4.92 13.86
N VAL A 235 3.79 -4.92 15.16
CA VAL A 235 5.11 -5.14 15.73
C VAL A 235 5.23 -6.63 16.01
N VAL A 236 6.15 -7.30 15.32
CA VAL A 236 6.29 -8.76 15.35
C VAL A 236 7.33 -9.19 16.38
N ASN A 237 8.44 -8.45 16.46
CA ASN A 237 9.53 -8.71 17.38
C ASN A 237 9.59 -7.61 18.45
N ASP A 238 9.87 -8.02 19.69
CA ASP A 238 9.94 -7.12 20.84
C ASP A 238 11.33 -6.46 20.95
N LEU A 239 11.64 -5.60 19.98
CA LEU A 239 12.87 -4.81 19.98
C LEU A 239 12.66 -3.52 20.79
N PRO A 240 13.59 -3.14 21.71
CA PRO A 240 13.44 -1.94 22.55
C PRO A 240 13.22 -0.63 21.77
N ILE A 241 13.66 -0.57 20.50
CA ILE A 241 13.46 0.59 19.64
C ILE A 241 11.96 0.90 19.41
N PHE A 242 11.09 -0.11 19.42
CA PHE A 242 9.65 0.04 19.18
C PHE A 242 8.89 0.60 20.38
N GLU A 243 9.51 0.76 21.55
CA GLU A 243 8.91 1.50 22.68
C GLU A 243 8.58 2.95 22.31
N LYS A 244 9.29 3.53 21.34
CA LYS A 244 9.07 4.89 20.84
C LYS A 244 8.01 4.98 19.74
N LEU A 245 7.55 3.85 19.21
CA LEU A 245 6.60 3.83 18.09
C LEU A 245 5.27 4.54 18.42
N PRO A 246 4.64 4.37 19.61
CA PRO A 246 3.41 5.09 19.95
C PRO A 246 3.55 6.61 19.85
N TYR A 247 4.70 7.17 20.23
CA TYR A 247 4.96 8.61 20.09
C TYR A 247 4.90 9.06 18.64
N TYR A 248 5.54 8.32 17.72
CA TYR A 248 5.50 8.69 16.30
C TYR A 248 4.15 8.42 15.64
N LEU A 249 3.40 7.41 16.11
CA LEU A 249 2.00 7.24 15.71
C LEU A 249 1.18 8.47 16.11
N GLN A 250 1.37 9.01 17.31
CA GLN A 250 0.72 10.25 17.73
C GLN A 250 1.10 11.46 16.86
N VAL A 251 2.36 11.54 16.41
CA VAL A 251 2.83 12.63 15.53
C VAL A 251 2.17 12.59 14.15
N PHE A 252 2.00 11.38 13.57
CA PHE A 252 1.55 11.23 12.18
C PHE A 252 0.06 10.92 12.00
N GLN A 253 -0.62 10.52 13.07
CA GLN A 253 -2.07 10.36 13.06
C GLN A 253 -2.76 11.64 13.52
N THR A 254 -4.01 11.81 13.10
CA THR A 254 -4.84 12.94 13.55
C THR A 254 -5.08 12.92 15.06
N SER A 255 -5.15 14.10 15.69
CA SER A 255 -5.58 14.26 17.08
C SER A 255 -7.09 14.07 17.28
N SER A 256 -7.84 13.87 16.20
CA SER A 256 -9.27 13.57 16.22
C SER A 256 -9.54 12.42 15.24
N PRO A 257 -9.17 11.19 15.62
CA PRO A 257 -9.33 10.00 14.79
C PRO A 257 -10.79 9.72 14.45
N SER A 258 -11.03 9.26 13.23
CA SER A 258 -12.37 8.85 12.84
C SER A 258 -12.71 7.49 13.47
N TYR A 259 -13.67 7.50 14.39
CA TYR A 259 -14.22 6.30 15.01
C TYR A 259 -14.91 5.39 13.99
N LEU A 260 -15.44 5.94 12.89
CA LEU A 260 -15.97 5.15 11.78
C LEU A 260 -14.88 4.30 11.11
N ILE A 261 -13.69 4.87 10.89
CA ILE A 261 -12.56 4.13 10.31
C ILE A 261 -12.11 3.04 11.27
N MET A 262 -11.91 3.36 12.56
CA MET A 262 -11.53 2.38 13.58
C MET A 262 -12.57 1.25 13.74
N ALA A 263 -13.86 1.57 13.71
CA ALA A 263 -14.92 0.57 13.76
C ALA A 263 -14.88 -0.36 12.53
N SER A 264 -14.59 0.19 11.34
CA SER A 264 -14.42 -0.62 10.14
C SER A 264 -13.19 -1.54 10.23
N LEU A 265 -12.14 -1.11 10.93
CA LEU A 265 -10.94 -1.91 11.19
C LEU A 265 -11.21 -3.04 12.18
N ASP A 266 -11.97 -2.78 13.24
CA ASP A 266 -12.42 -3.80 14.18
C ASP A 266 -13.27 -4.88 13.46
N ALA A 267 -14.22 -4.43 12.63
CA ALA A 267 -15.05 -5.31 11.81
C ALA A 267 -14.25 -6.09 10.75
N ALA A 268 -13.29 -5.46 10.08
CA ALA A 268 -12.42 -6.10 9.09
C ALA A 268 -11.51 -7.16 9.73
N ARG A 269 -11.00 -6.91 10.94
CA ARG A 269 -10.25 -7.92 11.71
C ARG A 269 -11.12 -9.13 11.99
N LYS A 270 -12.33 -8.93 12.52
CA LYS A 270 -13.27 -10.04 12.76
C LYS A 270 -13.56 -10.79 11.46
N TYR A 271 -13.76 -10.07 10.34
CA TYR A 271 -14.02 -10.67 9.05
C TYR A 271 -12.94 -11.67 8.66
N ALA A 272 -11.66 -11.26 8.78
CA ALA A 272 -10.49 -12.09 8.52
C ALA A 272 -10.35 -13.25 9.53
N ALA A 273 -10.45 -12.96 10.83
CA ALA A 273 -10.29 -13.95 11.89
C ALA A 273 -11.36 -15.06 11.87
N THR A 274 -12.52 -14.79 11.29
CA THR A 274 -13.65 -15.72 11.17
C THR A 274 -13.86 -16.20 9.74
N TYR A 275 -12.83 -16.13 8.90
CA TYR A 275 -12.86 -16.66 7.55
C TYR A 275 -12.74 -18.18 7.59
N THR A 276 -13.68 -18.89 6.97
CA THR A 276 -13.82 -20.35 7.10
C THR A 276 -13.43 -21.09 5.82
N ALA A 277 -13.22 -22.41 5.90
CA ALA A 277 -13.00 -23.24 4.72
C ALA A 277 -14.14 -23.15 3.69
N ALA A 278 -15.38 -22.94 4.14
CA ALA A 278 -16.52 -22.75 3.26
C ALA A 278 -16.47 -21.40 2.52
N ASP A 279 -15.85 -20.38 3.13
CA ASP A 279 -15.61 -19.08 2.50
C ASP A 279 -14.51 -19.17 1.46
N VAL A 280 -13.42 -19.90 1.76
CA VAL A 280 -12.34 -20.23 0.81
C VAL A 280 -12.91 -20.91 -0.43
N GLU A 281 -13.76 -21.94 -0.25
CA GLU A 281 -14.42 -22.62 -1.36
C GLU A 281 -15.29 -21.67 -2.19
N ALA A 282 -16.03 -20.76 -1.54
CA ALA A 282 -16.85 -19.77 -2.22
C ALA A 282 -15.99 -18.78 -3.04
N PHE A 283 -14.89 -18.30 -2.47
CA PHE A 283 -13.92 -17.45 -3.15
C PHE A 283 -13.36 -18.12 -4.41
N TRP A 284 -12.88 -19.36 -4.31
CA TRP A 284 -12.34 -20.08 -5.48
C TRP A 284 -13.39 -20.35 -6.55
N LYS A 285 -14.63 -20.65 -6.16
CA LYS A 285 -15.76 -20.77 -7.10
C LYS A 285 -16.05 -19.46 -7.82
N MET A 286 -15.99 -18.33 -7.13
CA MET A 286 -16.15 -16.99 -7.73
C MET A 286 -15.00 -16.67 -8.68
N ARG A 287 -13.75 -16.89 -8.24
CA ARG A 287 -12.54 -16.68 -9.05
C ARG A 287 -12.52 -17.53 -10.32
N ALA A 288 -12.85 -18.82 -10.20
CA ALA A 288 -12.94 -19.72 -11.35
C ALA A 288 -14.00 -19.27 -12.37
N ARG A 289 -15.13 -18.69 -11.92
CA ARG A 289 -16.14 -18.11 -12.79
C ARG A 289 -15.62 -16.87 -13.53
N TRP A 290 -14.85 -16.00 -12.88
CA TRP A 290 -14.16 -14.89 -13.54
C TRP A 290 -13.19 -15.36 -14.62
N ILE A 291 -12.28 -16.27 -14.28
CA ILE A 291 -11.28 -16.80 -15.21
C ILE A 291 -11.97 -17.45 -16.40
N LYS A 292 -12.97 -18.32 -16.16
CA LYS A 292 -13.74 -18.97 -17.23
C LYS A 292 -14.41 -17.96 -18.15
N TRP A 293 -14.97 -16.89 -17.60
CA TRP A 293 -15.61 -15.84 -18.38
C TRP A 293 -14.58 -15.07 -19.22
N LEU A 294 -13.45 -14.66 -18.64
CA LEU A 294 -12.37 -13.96 -19.35
C LEU A 294 -11.81 -14.80 -20.49
N THR A 295 -11.44 -16.05 -20.23
CA THR A 295 -10.91 -16.97 -21.25
C THR A 295 -11.93 -17.24 -22.36
N LYS A 296 -13.22 -17.43 -22.02
CA LYS A 296 -14.29 -17.62 -23.01
C LYS A 296 -14.45 -16.41 -23.94
N ASN A 297 -14.13 -15.20 -23.45
CA ASN A 297 -14.20 -13.96 -24.22
C ASN A 297 -12.85 -13.58 -24.88
N HIS A 298 -11.93 -14.53 -25.01
CA HIS A 298 -10.64 -14.37 -25.67
C HIS A 298 -9.76 -13.26 -25.07
N PHE A 299 -9.80 -13.14 -23.73
CA PHE A 299 -8.79 -12.41 -23.00
C PHE A 299 -7.62 -13.34 -22.64
N ASP A 300 -6.42 -12.78 -22.65
CA ASP A 300 -5.21 -13.41 -22.14
C ASP A 300 -5.17 -13.16 -20.62
N VAL A 301 -5.18 -14.23 -19.82
CA VAL A 301 -5.32 -14.15 -18.36
C VAL A 301 -4.01 -14.60 -17.71
N ILE A 302 -3.44 -13.73 -16.88
CA ILE A 302 -2.23 -14.01 -16.10
C ILE A 302 -2.62 -14.06 -14.63
N LEU A 303 -2.13 -15.09 -13.94
CA LEU A 303 -2.49 -15.40 -12.57
C LEU A 303 -1.24 -15.24 -11.68
N PRO A 304 -1.08 -14.10 -11.00
CA PRO A 304 0.03 -13.87 -10.07
C PRO A 304 -0.10 -14.75 -8.82
N ASP A 305 0.91 -14.69 -7.93
CA ASP A 305 0.96 -15.49 -6.70
C ASP A 305 -0.21 -15.19 -5.75
N ASP A 306 -0.64 -13.93 -5.65
CA ASP A 306 -1.84 -13.53 -4.89
C ASP A 306 -3.12 -13.86 -5.69
N PRO A 307 -3.95 -14.80 -5.21
CA PRO A 307 -5.20 -15.18 -5.87
C PRO A 307 -6.25 -14.07 -5.97
N LEU A 308 -6.23 -13.03 -5.13
CA LEU A 308 -7.15 -11.89 -5.29
C LEU A 308 -6.92 -11.15 -6.60
N LYS A 309 -5.74 -11.29 -7.21
CA LYS A 309 -5.37 -10.53 -8.40
C LYS A 309 -5.54 -11.37 -9.66
N ILE A 310 -6.07 -10.73 -10.70
CA ILE A 310 -6.13 -11.26 -12.06
C ILE A 310 -5.63 -10.18 -12.99
N ILE A 311 -4.67 -10.53 -13.84
CA ILE A 311 -4.13 -9.64 -14.84
C ILE A 311 -4.70 -10.02 -16.19
N VAL A 312 -5.21 -9.03 -16.92
CA VAL A 312 -5.95 -9.21 -18.15
C VAL A 312 -5.24 -8.47 -19.29
N ARG A 313 -4.92 -9.20 -20.34
CA ARG A 313 -4.37 -8.68 -21.60
C ARG A 313 -5.28 -9.08 -22.76
N LYS A 314 -5.11 -8.40 -23.89
CA LYS A 314 -5.70 -8.82 -25.15
C LYS A 314 -4.89 -8.31 -26.32
N THR A 315 -4.53 -9.21 -27.23
CA THR A 315 -3.81 -8.87 -28.46
C THR A 315 -4.53 -7.74 -29.21
N GLY A 316 -3.77 -6.69 -29.57
CA GLY A 316 -4.27 -5.52 -30.30
C GLY A 316 -4.82 -4.39 -29.43
N TYR A 317 -4.85 -4.54 -28.10
CA TYR A 317 -5.34 -3.52 -27.17
C TYR A 317 -4.24 -3.02 -26.23
N THR A 318 -4.31 -1.76 -25.77
CA THR A 318 -3.58 -1.31 -24.55
C THR A 318 -4.36 -1.73 -23.30
N GLY A 319 -3.72 -1.75 -22.14
CA GLY A 319 -4.45 -1.87 -20.89
C GLY A 319 -5.49 -0.76 -20.73
N TYR A 320 -5.16 0.49 -21.11
CA TYR A 320 -6.11 1.61 -21.03
C TYR A 320 -7.36 1.45 -21.91
N GLU A 321 -7.20 0.92 -23.13
CA GLU A 321 -8.34 0.62 -24.00
C GLU A 321 -9.20 -0.51 -23.40
N LEU A 322 -8.57 -1.51 -22.78
CA LEU A 322 -9.30 -2.56 -22.07
C LEU A 322 -10.03 -1.99 -20.85
N GLN A 323 -9.40 -1.11 -20.08
CA GLN A 323 -10.02 -0.43 -18.94
C GLN A 323 -11.30 0.30 -19.35
N ALA A 324 -11.24 1.09 -20.42
CA ALA A 324 -12.41 1.78 -20.95
C ALA A 324 -13.57 0.82 -21.27
N ILE A 325 -13.27 -0.37 -21.82
CA ILE A 325 -14.28 -1.39 -22.14
C ILE A 325 -14.92 -1.99 -20.88
N PHE A 326 -14.13 -2.23 -19.82
CA PHE A 326 -14.68 -2.63 -18.53
C PHE A 326 -15.59 -1.53 -17.95
N GLU A 327 -15.13 -0.27 -17.98
CA GLU A 327 -15.83 0.88 -17.40
C GLU A 327 -17.13 1.23 -18.14
N GLU A 328 -17.16 1.14 -19.47
CA GLU A 328 -18.38 1.24 -20.30
C GLU A 328 -19.44 0.22 -19.87
N SER A 329 -18.99 -0.90 -19.30
CA SER A 329 -19.84 -1.97 -18.82
C SER A 329 -20.13 -1.88 -17.31
N SER A 330 -19.75 -0.76 -16.67
CA SER A 330 -19.84 -0.49 -15.23
C SER A 330 -19.00 -1.42 -14.34
N TYR A 331 -17.87 -1.90 -14.87
CA TYR A 331 -16.84 -2.57 -14.09
C TYR A 331 -15.62 -1.66 -14.04
N PHE A 332 -15.12 -1.38 -12.84
CA PHE A 332 -13.98 -0.47 -12.65
C PHE A 332 -12.76 -1.29 -12.25
N PRO A 333 -11.81 -1.54 -13.17
CA PRO A 333 -10.55 -2.18 -12.82
C PRO A 333 -9.74 -1.35 -11.83
N GLU A 334 -8.79 -2.01 -11.16
CA GLU A 334 -7.91 -1.35 -10.20
C GLU A 334 -6.92 -0.41 -10.89
N LEU A 335 -6.22 -0.92 -11.91
CA LEU A 335 -5.29 -0.13 -12.71
C LEU A 335 -5.17 -0.68 -14.12
N ALA A 336 -4.59 0.13 -14.99
CA ALA A 336 -4.18 -0.24 -16.32
C ALA A 336 -2.82 0.36 -16.65
N ASP A 337 -2.05 -0.36 -17.47
CA ASP A 337 -0.81 0.12 -18.06
C ASP A 337 -0.85 -0.04 -19.60
N GLU A 338 0.29 0.14 -20.27
CA GLU A 338 0.37 0.06 -21.74
C GLU A 338 0.00 -1.33 -22.30
N SER A 339 0.10 -2.36 -21.46
CA SER A 339 0.00 -3.76 -21.85
C SER A 339 -1.20 -4.49 -21.24
N GLN A 340 -1.62 -4.12 -20.02
CA GLN A 340 -2.54 -4.94 -19.25
C GLN A 340 -3.44 -4.14 -18.29
N VAL A 341 -4.50 -4.80 -17.83
CA VAL A 341 -5.41 -4.34 -16.77
C VAL A 341 -5.25 -5.25 -15.56
N LEU A 342 -5.19 -4.68 -14.37
CA LEU A 342 -5.24 -5.41 -13.11
C LEU A 342 -6.66 -5.37 -12.55
N LEU A 343 -7.19 -6.56 -12.26
CA LEU A 343 -8.42 -6.73 -11.50
C LEU A 343 -8.06 -7.21 -10.10
N ILE A 344 -8.63 -6.57 -9.08
CA ILE A 344 -8.61 -7.06 -7.70
C ILE A 344 -9.99 -7.58 -7.36
N LEU A 345 -10.08 -8.89 -7.13
CA LEU A 345 -11.30 -9.55 -6.68
C LEU A 345 -11.47 -9.38 -5.16
N PRO A 346 -12.71 -9.29 -4.66
CA PRO A 346 -12.95 -9.23 -3.24
C PRO A 346 -12.72 -10.58 -2.57
N LEU A 347 -12.21 -10.55 -1.34
CA LEU A 347 -12.23 -11.71 -0.45
C LEU A 347 -13.66 -11.93 0.05
N ILE A 348 -14.42 -12.81 -0.59
CA ILE A 348 -15.84 -13.03 -0.28
C ILE A 348 -16.06 -14.13 0.76
N LYS A 349 -17.12 -14.01 1.56
CA LYS A 349 -17.68 -15.11 2.36
C LYS A 349 -18.76 -15.86 1.58
N LYS A 350 -19.05 -17.08 2.03
CA LYS A 350 -20.11 -17.93 1.49
C LYS A 350 -21.45 -17.18 1.47
N GLY A 351 -22.14 -17.25 0.33
CA GLY A 351 -23.42 -16.58 0.10
C GLY A 351 -23.31 -15.23 -0.61
N ILE A 352 -22.11 -14.66 -0.72
CA ILE A 352 -21.85 -13.47 -1.54
C ILE A 352 -21.51 -13.94 -2.97
N ASP A 353 -22.18 -13.36 -3.97
CA ASP A 353 -21.82 -13.59 -5.38
C ASP A 353 -21.22 -12.31 -5.98
N PHE A 354 -19.94 -12.41 -6.37
CA PHE A 354 -19.22 -11.35 -7.08
C PHE A 354 -18.69 -11.91 -8.41
N THR A 355 -19.57 -12.42 -9.26
CA THR A 355 -19.17 -12.94 -10.57
C THR A 355 -19.47 -12.00 -11.71
N PRO A 356 -18.79 -12.18 -12.86
CA PRO A 356 -19.06 -11.34 -14.01
C PRO A 356 -20.50 -11.59 -14.46
N ILE A 357 -21.31 -10.54 -14.40
CA ILE A 357 -22.58 -10.47 -15.10
C ILE A 357 -22.23 -10.20 -16.56
N SER A 358 -22.86 -10.90 -17.50
CA SER A 358 -22.56 -10.91 -18.96
C SER A 358 -22.79 -9.58 -19.70
N ARG A 359 -22.47 -8.45 -19.06
CA ARG A 359 -22.61 -7.08 -19.53
C ARG A 359 -21.32 -6.53 -20.14
N ILE A 360 -20.16 -7.12 -19.83
CA ILE A 360 -18.89 -6.67 -20.40
C ILE A 360 -18.83 -7.07 -21.87
N HIS A 361 -18.75 -6.07 -22.74
CA HIS A 361 -18.61 -6.29 -24.17
C HIS A 361 -17.23 -6.86 -24.47
N SER A 362 -17.15 -8.00 -25.16
CA SER A 362 -15.86 -8.54 -25.58
C SER A 362 -15.29 -7.66 -26.71
N PRO A 363 -14.06 -7.16 -26.58
CA PRO A 363 -13.42 -6.42 -27.65
C PRO A 363 -13.27 -7.28 -28.92
N VAL A 364 -13.58 -6.73 -30.09
CA VAL A 364 -13.32 -7.40 -31.39
C VAL A 364 -11.81 -7.49 -31.62
N LYS A 365 -11.31 -8.60 -32.15
CA LYS A 365 -9.87 -8.74 -32.43
C LYS A 365 -9.40 -7.64 -33.40
N LYS A 366 -8.42 -6.82 -33.01
CA LYS A 366 -7.76 -5.86 -33.91
C LYS A 366 -6.56 -6.53 -34.60
N GLU A 367 -6.47 -6.43 -35.92
CA GLU A 367 -5.31 -6.92 -36.72
C GLU A 367 -4.16 -5.91 -36.73
N ILE A 368 -3.72 -5.44 -35.56
CA ILE A 368 -2.60 -4.50 -35.48
C ILE A 368 -1.44 -5.18 -34.75
N ALA A 369 -0.33 -5.32 -35.46
CA ALA A 369 0.96 -5.61 -34.85
C ALA A 369 1.38 -4.38 -34.04
N LYS A 370 1.28 -4.46 -32.71
CA LYS A 370 1.88 -3.45 -31.84
C LYS A 370 3.39 -3.66 -31.78
N GLU A 371 4.12 -2.55 -31.68
CA GLU A 371 5.49 -2.62 -31.21
C GLU A 371 5.52 -3.23 -29.79
N PRO A 372 6.48 -4.11 -29.49
CA PRO A 372 6.60 -4.70 -28.16
C PRO A 372 6.85 -3.58 -27.15
N TYR A 373 5.96 -3.46 -26.15
CA TYR A 373 6.21 -2.61 -24.99
C TYR A 373 7.45 -3.14 -24.26
N GLU A 374 8.46 -2.29 -24.10
CA GLU A 374 9.70 -2.66 -23.44
C GLU A 374 9.47 -2.70 -21.92
N MET A 375 9.33 -3.91 -21.40
CA MET A 375 9.20 -4.14 -19.96
C MET A 375 10.47 -3.64 -19.28
N SER A 376 10.33 -2.74 -18.30
CA SER A 376 11.49 -2.24 -17.57
C SER A 376 11.19 -2.13 -16.08
N ALA A 377 12.17 -2.51 -15.27
CA ALA A 377 12.21 -2.18 -13.86
C ALA A 377 12.87 -0.81 -13.68
N PRO A 378 12.45 -0.02 -12.66
CA PRO A 378 13.14 1.21 -12.32
C PRO A 378 14.57 0.87 -11.89
N CYS A 379 15.55 1.55 -12.47
CA CYS A 379 16.96 1.32 -12.14
C CYS A 379 17.30 2.12 -10.90
N ALA A 380 17.89 1.47 -9.90
CA ALA A 380 18.46 2.18 -8.76
C ALA A 380 19.55 3.15 -9.23
N SER A 381 19.54 4.33 -8.61
CA SER A 381 20.60 5.32 -8.71
C SER A 381 20.87 5.88 -7.32
N SER A 382 22.06 6.42 -7.06
CA SER A 382 22.34 7.11 -5.81
C SER A 382 21.84 8.55 -5.87
N LEU A 383 21.50 9.11 -4.70
CA LEU A 383 21.23 10.54 -4.60
C LEU A 383 22.54 11.31 -4.81
N ALA A 384 22.51 12.29 -5.71
CA ALA A 384 23.63 13.17 -5.99
C ALA A 384 23.85 14.22 -4.89
N LEU A 385 22.80 14.46 -4.08
CA LEU A 385 22.80 15.37 -2.94
C LEU A 385 22.27 14.67 -1.71
N THR A 386 22.79 15.02 -0.54
CA THR A 386 22.17 14.67 0.73
C THR A 386 20.87 15.45 0.92
N TYR A 387 19.94 14.92 1.72
CA TYR A 387 18.71 15.65 2.03
C TYR A 387 19.01 17.01 2.69
N GLU A 388 20.08 17.14 3.49
CA GLU A 388 20.46 18.42 4.11
C GLU A 388 20.90 19.48 3.09
N GLU A 389 21.72 19.10 2.11
CA GLU A 389 22.07 19.99 0.99
C GLU A 389 20.83 20.43 0.23
N MET A 390 19.90 19.51 -0.03
CA MET A 390 18.66 19.81 -0.75
C MET A 390 17.77 20.84 -0.04
N HIS A 391 17.85 20.99 1.29
CA HIS A 391 17.07 21.98 2.03
C HIS A 391 17.62 23.41 1.90
N THR A 392 18.91 23.55 1.59
CA THR A 392 19.60 24.86 1.56
C THR A 392 19.88 25.37 0.15
N ARG A 393 19.86 24.48 -0.86
CA ARG A 393 20.11 24.86 -2.25
C ARG A 393 18.92 25.57 -2.90
N ALA A 394 19.24 26.59 -3.68
CA ALA A 394 18.27 27.24 -4.55
C ALA A 394 17.86 26.31 -5.71
N THR A 395 16.65 26.50 -6.22
CA THR A 395 16.12 25.72 -7.34
C THR A 395 15.76 26.61 -8.50
N GLU A 396 15.75 26.06 -9.71
CA GLU A 396 15.26 26.72 -10.90
C GLU A 396 14.52 25.75 -11.82
N PHE A 397 13.74 26.29 -12.75
CA PHE A 397 13.12 25.50 -13.82
C PHE A 397 14.00 25.53 -15.07
N VAL A 398 14.26 24.37 -15.64
CA VAL A 398 14.95 24.19 -16.92
C VAL A 398 14.07 23.42 -17.89
N SER A 399 14.32 23.57 -19.19
CA SER A 399 13.67 22.71 -20.19
C SER A 399 14.06 21.26 -19.91
N ILE A 400 13.10 20.33 -20.06
CA ILE A 400 13.40 18.88 -19.92
C ILE A 400 14.53 18.46 -20.86
N ASP A 401 14.60 19.06 -22.04
CA ASP A 401 15.63 18.77 -23.05
C ASP A 401 17.05 19.23 -22.64
N GLU A 402 17.15 20.10 -21.62
CA GLU A 402 18.40 20.66 -21.10
C GLU A 402 18.72 20.15 -19.68
N ALA A 403 17.93 19.18 -19.19
CA ALA A 403 18.00 18.71 -17.82
C ALA A 403 19.03 17.59 -17.60
N THR A 404 19.64 17.04 -18.66
CA THR A 404 20.66 15.98 -18.54
C THR A 404 21.80 16.44 -17.63
N ASP A 405 22.26 15.56 -16.74
CA ASP A 405 23.31 15.77 -15.74
C ASP A 405 22.97 16.82 -14.65
N ARG A 406 21.76 17.40 -14.65
CA ARG A 406 21.25 18.24 -13.55
C ARG A 406 20.69 17.36 -12.44
N VAL A 407 20.64 17.89 -11.21
CA VAL A 407 20.03 17.19 -10.07
C VAL A 407 18.58 17.60 -9.93
N SER A 408 17.65 16.64 -9.95
CA SER A 408 16.22 16.91 -9.82
C SER A 408 15.90 17.51 -8.45
N ALA A 409 15.09 18.57 -8.43
CA ALA A 409 14.56 19.16 -7.19
C ALA A 409 13.11 18.69 -6.90
N GLU A 410 12.58 17.79 -7.72
CA GLU A 410 11.24 17.22 -7.60
C GLU A 410 11.27 15.70 -7.71
N THR A 411 10.38 15.05 -6.96
CA THR A 411 10.02 13.65 -7.21
C THR A 411 8.84 13.63 -8.17
N ILE A 412 8.97 12.92 -9.29
CA ILE A 412 7.92 12.79 -10.31
C ILE A 412 7.57 11.31 -10.44
N SER A 413 6.32 10.96 -10.17
CA SER A 413 5.87 9.57 -10.12
C SER A 413 4.69 9.32 -11.04
N LEU A 414 4.72 8.20 -11.76
CA LEU A 414 3.56 7.72 -12.52
C LEU A 414 2.52 7.17 -11.54
N TYR A 415 1.24 7.52 -11.71
CA TYR A 415 0.19 7.10 -10.78
C TYR A 415 -1.05 6.57 -11.52
N PRO A 416 -1.61 5.41 -11.11
CA PRO A 416 -1.04 4.41 -10.20
C PRO A 416 0.17 3.68 -10.81
N PRO A 417 1.02 2.98 -10.02
CA PRO A 417 0.97 2.78 -8.57
C PRO A 417 1.72 3.83 -7.74
N GLY A 418 2.30 4.87 -8.36
CA GLY A 418 3.10 5.88 -7.65
C GLY A 418 4.59 5.57 -7.58
N ILE A 419 5.12 4.77 -8.52
CA ILE A 419 6.56 4.52 -8.63
C ILE A 419 7.24 5.77 -9.23
N PRO A 420 8.33 6.29 -8.61
CA PRO A 420 9.00 7.48 -9.13
C PRO A 420 9.79 7.21 -10.41
N ALA A 421 9.51 7.97 -11.47
CA ALA A 421 10.34 8.06 -12.66
C ALA A 421 11.66 8.80 -12.36
N VAL A 422 11.60 9.81 -11.50
CA VAL A 422 12.77 10.49 -10.93
C VAL A 422 12.48 10.86 -9.48
N ILE A 423 13.45 10.70 -8.60
CA ILE A 423 13.40 11.10 -7.19
C ILE A 423 14.13 12.42 -7.02
N ARG A 424 13.60 13.30 -6.16
CA ARG A 424 14.28 14.52 -5.72
C ARG A 424 15.68 14.17 -5.18
N GLY A 425 16.70 14.78 -5.77
CA GLY A 425 18.10 14.50 -5.44
C GLY A 425 18.82 13.55 -6.40
N GLU A 426 18.12 12.88 -7.32
CA GLU A 426 18.78 12.07 -8.35
C GLU A 426 19.35 12.95 -9.47
N SER A 427 20.47 12.50 -10.04
CA SER A 427 20.96 13.04 -11.32
C SER A 427 20.03 12.62 -12.46
N ILE A 428 19.62 13.59 -13.26
CA ILE A 428 18.72 13.38 -14.40
C ILE A 428 19.55 12.80 -15.55
N THR A 429 19.11 11.66 -16.08
CA THR A 429 19.75 10.95 -17.19
C THR A 429 18.89 11.05 -18.45
N GLU A 430 19.45 10.69 -19.60
CA GLU A 430 18.70 10.55 -20.86
C GLU A 430 17.55 9.52 -20.76
N LYS A 431 17.67 8.53 -19.87
CA LYS A 431 16.57 7.60 -19.58
C LYS A 431 15.44 8.33 -18.85
N HIS A 432 15.76 9.11 -17.81
CA HIS A 432 14.77 9.92 -17.10
C HIS A 432 14.05 10.88 -18.05
N ILE A 433 14.77 11.57 -18.95
CA ILE A 433 14.15 12.48 -19.92
C ILE A 433 13.15 11.76 -20.83
N ARG A 434 13.51 10.60 -21.38
CA ARG A 434 12.59 9.81 -22.22
C ARG A 434 11.35 9.37 -21.44
N GLU A 435 11.54 8.91 -20.22
CA GLU A 435 10.44 8.49 -19.34
C GLU A 435 9.52 9.65 -18.98
N LEU A 436 10.08 10.77 -18.53
CA LEU A 436 9.35 12.01 -18.21
C LEU A 436 8.53 12.53 -19.39
N LYS A 437 9.08 12.48 -20.61
CA LYS A 437 8.32 12.82 -21.83
C LYS A 437 7.16 11.86 -22.08
N SER A 438 7.35 10.56 -21.83
CA SER A 438 6.33 9.54 -22.04
C SER A 438 5.16 9.65 -21.05
N ILE A 439 5.41 10.05 -19.80
CA ILE A 439 4.37 10.13 -18.76
C ILE A 439 3.51 11.40 -18.84
N ARG A 440 3.92 12.42 -19.61
CA ARG A 440 3.19 13.71 -19.72
C ARG A 440 1.75 13.59 -20.21
N THR A 441 1.45 12.52 -20.95
CA THR A 441 0.12 12.21 -21.47
C THR A 441 -0.71 11.34 -20.52
N ARG A 442 -0.14 10.99 -19.35
CA ARG A 442 -0.72 10.09 -18.36
C ARG A 442 -0.99 10.83 -17.05
N HIS A 443 -1.61 10.14 -16.10
CA HIS A 443 -1.75 10.67 -14.74
C HIS A 443 -0.42 10.49 -13.97
N TYR A 444 0.12 11.60 -13.48
CA TYR A 444 1.35 11.63 -12.67
C TYR A 444 1.17 12.56 -11.46
N GLN A 445 2.02 12.37 -10.45
CA GLN A 445 2.09 13.22 -9.26
C GLN A 445 3.49 13.85 -9.16
N GLY A 446 3.54 15.09 -8.66
CA GLY A 446 4.75 15.93 -8.72
C GLY A 446 4.89 16.63 -10.07
N GLY A 447 6.09 17.15 -10.36
CA GLY A 447 6.42 17.76 -11.66
C GLY A 447 5.58 18.98 -11.97
N GLU A 448 5.72 20.04 -11.17
CA GLU A 448 4.87 21.25 -11.17
C GLU A 448 4.69 21.86 -12.57
N LYS A 449 5.73 21.81 -13.41
CA LYS A 449 5.72 22.35 -14.78
C LYS A 449 6.02 21.31 -15.86
N LEU A 450 5.87 20.03 -15.54
CA LEU A 450 6.16 18.93 -16.48
C LEU A 450 5.28 19.01 -17.73
N ALA A 451 3.98 19.35 -17.57
CA ALA A 451 3.07 19.58 -18.69
C ALA A 451 3.59 20.64 -19.68
N ALA A 452 4.28 21.67 -19.17
CA ALA A 452 4.86 22.76 -19.95
C ALA A 452 6.28 22.46 -20.49
N ASN A 453 6.77 21.22 -20.38
CA ASN A 453 8.13 20.80 -20.78
C ASN A 453 9.26 21.36 -19.89
N TYR A 454 8.97 21.64 -18.61
CA TYR A 454 9.98 22.08 -17.65
C TYR A 454 10.07 21.12 -16.45
N ILE A 455 11.26 21.03 -15.87
CA ILE A 455 11.52 20.32 -14.61
C ILE A 455 12.27 21.25 -13.66
N ARG A 456 11.97 21.17 -12.36
CA ARG A 456 12.72 21.91 -11.36
C ARG A 456 13.99 21.13 -10.98
N VAL A 457 15.12 21.83 -11.00
CA VAL A 457 16.44 21.28 -10.68
C VAL A 457 17.12 22.13 -9.60
N PHE A 458 18.06 21.54 -8.88
CA PHE A 458 18.94 22.30 -8.00
C PHE A 458 19.95 23.12 -8.82
N ARG A 459 20.26 24.31 -8.30
CA ARG A 459 21.33 25.18 -8.82
C ARG A 459 22.70 24.71 -8.37
#